data_AF-F9Q7J1-F1
#
_entry.id   AF-F9Q7J1-F1
#
_cell.length_a   1.000
_cell.length_b   1.000
_cell.length_c   1.000
_cell.angle_alpha   90.00
_cell.angle_beta   90.00
_cell.angle_gamma   90.00
#
_symmetry.space_group_name_H-M   'P 1'
#
loop_
_entity.id
_entity.type
_entity.pdbx_description
1 polymer ?
#
loop_
_entity_poly.entity_id
_entity_poly.type
_entity_poly.pdbx_seq_one_letter_code
_entity_poly.pdbx_strand_id
1 'polypeptide(L)'
;MREHGDLFNTKDKLWLEHDGAIVSAKIAQNNRELNNSFERLGALLGNLTQDNPLYPQTLADHFALGVRLGKLKDIRKDYEELQKQANPPAYLEEAFADYWAQKGSPHEALKRYQAIEQKLLDKNKNRPMGCSLSLPPVPAMQANSHLPNVIWSR
;
A
#
# COMPACT_ATOMS: atom_id res chain seq x y z
N MET A 1 5.66 18.80 -40.33
CA MET A 1 4.99 18.09 -39.22
C MET A 1 6.06 17.72 -38.22
N ARG A 2 6.01 18.24 -36.98
CA ARG A 2 6.96 17.82 -35.93
C ARG A 2 6.35 16.61 -35.24
N GLU A 3 7.06 15.49 -35.26
CA GLU A 3 6.60 14.25 -34.65
C GLU A 3 6.58 14.41 -33.13
N HIS A 4 5.41 14.20 -32.53
CA HIS A 4 5.21 14.26 -31.07
C HIS A 4 5.75 13.01 -30.33
N GLY A 5 6.58 12.19 -30.99
CA GLY A 5 7.07 10.91 -30.48
C GLY A 5 8.04 11.02 -29.30
N ASP A 6 8.75 12.15 -29.17
CA ASP A 6 9.79 12.36 -28.16
C ASP A 6 9.29 13.01 -26.85
N LEU A 7 8.00 13.34 -26.75
CA LEU A 7 7.45 13.92 -25.52
C LEU A 7 7.22 12.86 -24.42
N PHE A 8 7.11 11.59 -24.80
CA PHE A 8 6.90 10.49 -23.86
C PHE A 8 8.22 9.80 -23.58
N ASN A 9 8.91 10.30 -22.56
CA ASN A 9 10.24 9.82 -22.21
C ASN A 9 10.17 8.45 -21.50
N THR A 10 11.31 7.78 -21.31
CA THR A 10 11.38 6.46 -20.66
C THR A 10 10.81 6.48 -19.24
N LYS A 11 10.95 7.58 -18.49
CA LYS A 11 10.36 7.72 -17.16
C LYS A 11 8.84 7.76 -17.26
N ASP A 12 8.28 8.51 -18.21
CA ASP A 12 6.82 8.61 -18.39
C ASP A 12 6.20 7.24 -18.70
N LYS A 13 6.90 6.41 -19.49
CA LYS A 13 6.51 5.02 -19.75
C LYS A 13 6.47 4.19 -18.47
N LEU A 14 7.49 4.32 -17.61
CA LEU A 14 7.54 3.59 -16.35
C LEU A 14 6.44 4.03 -15.38
N TRP A 15 6.15 5.34 -15.32
CA TRP A 15 5.04 5.89 -14.54
C TRP A 15 3.69 5.39 -15.05
N LEU A 16 3.49 5.35 -16.37
CA LEU A 16 2.26 4.83 -16.96
C LEU A 16 2.07 3.33 -16.65
N GLU A 17 3.14 2.53 -16.74
CA GLU A 17 3.08 1.11 -16.39
C GLU A 17 2.75 0.88 -14.92
N HIS A 18 3.37 1.65 -14.03
CA HIS A 18 3.04 1.64 -12.60
C HIS A 18 1.56 1.93 -12.37
N ASP A 19 1.08 3.06 -12.88
CA ASP A 19 -0.31 3.49 -12.65
C ASP A 19 -1.31 2.52 -13.26
N GLY A 20 -0.99 1.95 -14.42
CA GLY A 20 -1.76 0.89 -15.05
C GLY A 20 -1.87 -0.36 -14.17
N ALA A 21 -0.78 -0.77 -13.51
CA ALA A 21 -0.78 -1.89 -12.57
C ALA A 21 -1.63 -1.59 -11.31
N ILE A 22 -1.54 -0.37 -10.76
CA ILE A 22 -2.33 0.04 -9.59
C ILE A 22 -3.83 0.12 -9.92
N VAL A 23 -4.20 0.73 -11.04
CA VAL A 23 -5.60 0.79 -11.48
C VAL A 23 -6.16 -0.63 -11.67
N SER A 24 -5.37 -1.51 -12.31
CA SER A 24 -5.74 -2.93 -12.48
C SER A 24 -5.97 -3.63 -11.15
N ALA A 25 -5.08 -3.42 -10.17
CA ALA A 25 -5.22 -3.97 -8.83
C ALA A 25 -6.48 -3.48 -8.10
N LYS A 26 -6.86 -2.21 -8.30
CA LYS A 26 -8.04 -1.61 -7.67
C LYS A 26 -9.36 -2.15 -8.22
N ILE A 27 -9.43 -2.40 -9.53
CA ILE A 27 -10.63 -2.91 -10.18
C ILE A 27 -10.70 -4.45 -10.20
N ALA A 28 -9.65 -5.13 -9.75
CA ALA A 28 -9.56 -6.58 -9.72
C ALA A 28 -10.74 -7.20 -8.96
N GLN A 29 -11.45 -8.11 -9.61
CA GLN A 29 -12.62 -8.80 -9.06
C GLN A 29 -12.26 -10.13 -8.39
N ASN A 30 -11.03 -10.61 -8.59
CA ASN A 30 -10.56 -11.89 -8.06
C ASN A 30 -9.05 -11.89 -7.80
N ASN A 31 -8.59 -12.91 -7.07
CA ASN A 31 -7.18 -13.04 -6.71
C ASN A 31 -6.25 -13.23 -7.91
N ARG A 32 -6.74 -13.77 -9.04
CA ARG A 32 -5.92 -13.95 -10.25
C ARG A 32 -5.57 -12.59 -10.88
N GLU A 33 -6.55 -11.70 -11.02
CA GLU A 33 -6.34 -10.34 -11.52
C GLU A 33 -5.45 -9.50 -10.60
N LEU A 34 -5.66 -9.65 -9.29
CA LEU A 34 -4.82 -9.01 -8.28
C LEU A 34 -3.37 -9.53 -8.35
N ASN A 35 -3.20 -10.84 -8.54
CA ASN A 35 -1.90 -11.47 -8.74
C ASN A 35 -1.20 -10.95 -10.00
N ASN A 36 -1.91 -10.78 -11.11
CA ASN A 36 -1.32 -10.21 -12.32
C ASN A 36 -0.77 -8.79 -12.06
N SER A 37 -1.48 -7.99 -11.29
CA SER A 37 -1.04 -6.64 -10.92
C SER A 37 0.19 -6.67 -10.01
N PHE A 38 0.23 -7.62 -9.07
CA PHE A 38 1.41 -7.88 -8.24
C PHE A 38 2.63 -8.26 -9.08
N GLU A 39 2.52 -9.24 -9.99
CA GLU A 39 3.64 -9.64 -10.87
C GLU A 39 4.12 -8.49 -11.76
N ARG A 40 3.19 -7.64 -12.25
CA ARG A 40 3.55 -6.45 -13.04
C ARG A 40 4.39 -5.45 -12.25
N LEU A 41 4.04 -5.19 -10.98
CA LEU A 41 4.83 -4.32 -10.11
C LEU A 41 6.20 -4.94 -9.79
N GLY A 42 6.27 -6.24 -9.55
CA GLY A 42 7.53 -6.95 -9.33
C GLY A 42 8.46 -6.90 -10.54
N ALA A 43 7.91 -7.08 -11.75
CA ALA A 43 8.67 -6.91 -12.99
C ALA A 43 9.13 -5.46 -13.19
N LEU A 44 8.30 -4.48 -12.81
CA LEU A 44 8.67 -3.07 -12.87
C LEU A 44 9.83 -2.75 -11.92
N LEU A 45 9.83 -3.29 -10.69
CA LEU A 45 10.94 -3.14 -9.74
C LEU A 45 12.27 -3.67 -10.31
N GLY A 46 12.24 -4.76 -11.08
CA GLY A 46 13.45 -5.27 -11.77
C GLY A 46 14.03 -4.32 -12.81
N ASN A 47 13.21 -3.39 -13.34
CA ASN A 47 13.62 -2.40 -14.35
C ASN A 47 13.91 -1.01 -13.75
N LEU A 48 13.57 -0.78 -12.48
CA LEU A 48 13.78 0.49 -11.79
C LEU A 48 15.13 0.51 -11.07
N THR A 49 15.84 1.63 -11.16
CA THR A 49 17.01 1.90 -10.32
C THR A 49 16.58 2.50 -8.98
N GLN A 50 17.36 2.28 -7.92
CA GLN A 50 17.07 2.83 -6.59
C GLN A 50 17.04 4.37 -6.56
N ASP A 51 17.77 5.02 -7.47
CA ASP A 51 17.75 6.49 -7.64
C ASP A 51 16.46 7.00 -8.29
N ASN A 52 15.62 6.12 -8.84
CA ASN A 52 14.37 6.52 -9.46
C ASN A 52 13.33 6.85 -8.38
N PRO A 53 12.69 8.04 -8.40
CA PRO A 53 11.67 8.40 -7.41
C PRO A 53 10.47 7.43 -7.38
N LEU A 54 10.23 6.69 -8.47
CA LEU A 54 9.17 5.69 -8.57
C LEU A 54 9.50 4.37 -7.85
N TYR A 55 10.78 4.11 -7.56
CA TYR A 55 11.24 2.89 -6.90
C TYR A 55 10.59 2.68 -5.52
N PRO A 56 10.71 3.61 -4.55
CA PRO A 56 10.12 3.44 -3.22
C PRO A 56 8.59 3.31 -3.26
N GLN A 57 7.92 3.95 -4.21
CA GLN A 57 6.47 3.86 -4.38
C GLN A 57 6.06 2.49 -4.91
N THR A 58 6.70 2.02 -5.99
CA THR A 58 6.44 0.69 -6.56
C THR A 58 6.71 -0.40 -5.53
N LEU A 59 7.77 -0.24 -4.72
CA LEU A 59 8.13 -1.19 -3.68
C LEU A 59 7.06 -1.27 -2.58
N ALA A 60 6.54 -0.12 -2.13
CA ALA A 60 5.48 -0.06 -1.14
C ALA A 60 4.17 -0.68 -1.67
N ASP A 61 3.82 -0.40 -2.93
CA ASP A 61 2.59 -0.91 -3.53
C ASP A 61 2.68 -2.40 -3.84
N HIS A 62 3.84 -2.90 -4.29
CA HIS A 62 4.12 -4.32 -4.46
C HIS A 62 4.01 -5.07 -3.13
N PHE A 63 4.61 -4.53 -2.06
CA PHE A 63 4.49 -5.09 -0.71
C PHE A 63 3.03 -5.16 -0.26
N ALA A 64 2.28 -4.07 -0.35
CA ALA A 64 0.88 -4.01 0.08
C ALA A 64 -0.01 -5.04 -0.67
N LEU A 65 0.18 -5.17 -1.99
CA LEU A 65 -0.52 -6.19 -2.76
C LEU A 65 -0.12 -7.62 -2.38
N GLY A 66 1.17 -7.85 -2.13
CA GLY A 66 1.65 -9.17 -1.70
C GLY A 66 1.11 -9.57 -0.33
N VAL A 67 0.97 -8.62 0.60
CA VAL A 67 0.31 -8.84 1.90
C VAL A 67 -1.15 -9.24 1.67
N ARG A 68 -1.89 -8.50 0.84
CA ARG A 68 -3.28 -8.83 0.53
C ARG A 68 -3.44 -10.22 -0.13
N LEU A 69 -2.46 -10.65 -0.91
CA LEU A 69 -2.42 -11.96 -1.56
C LEU A 69 -1.87 -13.10 -0.68
N GLY A 70 -1.37 -12.81 0.53
CA GLY A 70 -0.73 -13.79 1.41
C GLY A 70 0.65 -14.27 0.92
N LYS A 71 1.30 -13.54 0.02
CA LYS A 71 2.60 -13.87 -0.59
C LYS A 71 3.79 -13.49 0.28
N LEU A 72 3.75 -13.80 1.57
CA LEU A 72 4.72 -13.30 2.56
C LEU A 72 6.18 -13.68 2.27
N LYS A 73 6.42 -14.77 1.52
CA LYS A 73 7.75 -15.20 1.11
C LYS A 73 8.33 -14.29 0.02
N ASP A 74 7.50 -13.87 -0.92
CA ASP A 74 7.92 -13.13 -2.11
C ASP A 74 8.22 -11.67 -1.76
N ILE A 75 7.48 -11.10 -0.81
CA ILE A 75 7.63 -9.69 -0.36
C ILE A 75 8.57 -9.50 0.83
N ARG A 76 9.33 -10.54 1.23
CA ARG A 76 10.23 -10.42 2.40
C ARG A 76 11.30 -9.36 2.18
N LYS A 77 11.87 -9.31 0.97
CA LYS A 77 12.91 -8.32 0.62
C LYS A 77 12.33 -6.90 0.64
N ASP A 78 11.14 -6.73 0.09
CA ASP A 78 10.44 -5.44 0.11
C ASP A 78 10.26 -4.95 1.54
N TYR A 79 9.84 -5.83 2.46
CA TYR A 79 9.71 -5.50 3.87
C TYR A 79 11.03 -5.04 4.51
N GLU A 80 12.14 -5.72 4.21
CA GLU A 80 13.48 -5.36 4.73
C GLU A 80 13.97 -4.01 4.21
N GLU A 81 13.61 -3.66 2.98
CA GLU A 81 13.95 -2.37 2.38
C GLU A 81 13.04 -1.24 2.87
N LEU A 82 11.73 -1.47 2.92
CA LEU A 82 10.74 -0.47 3.34
C LEU A 82 10.90 -0.07 4.82
N GLN A 83 11.39 -0.97 5.68
CA GLN A 83 11.69 -0.64 7.07
C GLN A 83 12.79 0.41 7.26
N LYS A 84 13.63 0.62 6.24
CA LYS A 84 14.69 1.64 6.29
C LYS A 84 14.14 3.04 6.03
N GLN A 85 12.90 3.16 5.56
CA GLN A 85 12.28 4.46 5.27
C GLN A 85 11.88 5.16 6.57
N ALA A 86 12.31 6.41 6.74
CA ALA A 86 12.09 7.17 7.97
C ALA A 86 10.62 7.60 8.16
N ASN A 87 9.85 7.74 7.09
CA ASN A 87 8.47 8.23 7.15
C ASN A 87 7.59 7.47 6.13
N PRO A 88 7.18 6.24 6.44
CA PRO A 88 6.32 5.46 5.57
C PRO A 88 4.93 6.12 5.44
N PRO A 89 4.26 6.03 4.28
CA PRO A 89 2.89 6.48 4.14
C PRO A 89 1.93 5.65 5.02
N ALA A 90 0.80 6.24 5.42
CA ALA A 90 -0.12 5.61 6.39
C ALA A 90 -0.62 4.22 5.96
N TYR A 91 -0.95 4.05 4.68
CA TYR A 91 -1.40 2.75 4.14
C TYR A 91 -0.31 1.67 4.24
N LEU A 92 0.97 2.06 4.22
CA LEU A 92 2.07 1.13 4.38
C LEU A 92 2.25 0.70 5.85
N GLU A 93 1.96 1.60 6.80
CA GLU A 93 1.93 1.23 8.23
C GLU A 93 0.87 0.15 8.51
N GLU A 94 -0.31 0.29 7.90
CA GLU A 94 -1.38 -0.71 7.97
C GLU A 94 -0.96 -2.04 7.33
N ALA A 95 -0.38 -2.00 6.12
CA ALA A 95 0.14 -3.19 5.46
C ALA A 95 1.22 -3.91 6.29
N PHE A 96 2.06 -3.17 7.04
CA PHE A 96 2.99 -3.81 7.97
C PHE A 96 2.28 -4.54 9.12
N ALA A 97 1.19 -3.97 9.65
CA ALA A 97 0.41 -4.62 10.69
C ALA A 97 -0.25 -5.90 10.16
N ASP A 98 -0.87 -5.83 8.97
CA ASP A 98 -1.45 -6.98 8.26
C ASP A 98 -0.39 -8.08 8.01
N TYR A 99 0.81 -7.69 7.59
CA TYR A 99 1.93 -8.62 7.39
C TYR A 99 2.27 -9.40 8.67
N TRP A 100 2.36 -8.72 9.82
CA TRP A 100 2.64 -9.38 11.10
C TRP A 100 1.48 -10.25 11.59
N ALA A 101 0.24 -9.84 11.32
CA ALA A 101 -0.94 -10.65 11.63
C ALA A 101 -0.90 -11.97 10.85
N GLN A 102 -0.63 -11.92 9.54
CA GLN A 102 -0.55 -13.12 8.70
C GLN A 102 0.68 -13.98 8.98
N LYS A 103 1.79 -13.38 9.42
CA LYS A 103 3.00 -14.11 9.87
C LYS A 103 2.76 -14.89 11.18
N GLY A 104 1.63 -14.68 11.85
CA GLY A 104 1.28 -15.38 13.09
C GLY A 104 1.78 -14.68 14.36
N SER A 105 2.03 -13.37 14.30
CA SER A 105 2.42 -12.57 15.47
C SER A 105 1.33 -11.55 15.82
N PRO A 106 0.18 -11.99 16.36
CA PRO A 106 -0.98 -11.11 16.62
C PRO A 106 -0.67 -9.98 17.60
N HIS A 107 0.22 -10.20 18.56
CA HIS A 107 0.66 -9.16 19.51
C HIS A 107 1.44 -8.02 18.83
N GLU A 108 2.31 -8.35 17.88
CA GLU A 108 3.06 -7.35 17.11
C GLU A 108 2.15 -6.58 16.16
N ALA A 109 1.18 -7.26 15.53
CA ALA A 109 0.17 -6.60 14.72
C ALA A 109 -0.66 -5.62 15.56
N LEU A 110 -1.16 -6.06 16.73
CA LEU A 110 -1.94 -5.22 17.64
C LEU A 110 -1.17 -3.98 18.07
N LYS A 111 0.10 -4.14 18.48
CA LYS A 111 0.96 -3.03 18.87
C LYS A 111 1.10 -1.99 17.75
N ARG A 112 1.20 -2.44 16.49
CA ARG A 112 1.27 -1.55 15.33
C ARG A 112 -0.04 -0.81 15.09
N TYR A 113 -1.19 -1.49 15.13
CA TYR A 113 -2.49 -0.82 14.98
C TYR A 113 -2.74 0.20 16.09
N GLN A 114 -2.40 -0.12 17.34
CA GLN A 114 -2.50 0.82 18.45
C GLN A 114 -1.65 2.07 18.22
N ALA A 115 -0.43 1.91 17.70
CA ALA A 115 0.43 3.05 17.36
C ALA A 115 -0.17 3.92 16.24
N ILE A 116 -0.79 3.30 15.23
CA ILE A 116 -1.51 4.02 14.15
C ILE A 116 -2.69 4.81 14.74
N GLU A 117 -3.50 4.18 15.59
CA GLU A 117 -4.65 4.81 16.23
C GLU A 117 -4.24 6.02 17.08
N GLN A 118 -3.21 5.88 17.91
CA GLN A 118 -2.69 7.00 18.73
C GLN A 118 -2.22 8.17 17.85
N LYS A 119 -1.49 7.90 16.77
CA LYS A 119 -1.08 8.94 15.81
C LYS A 119 -2.28 9.66 15.19
N LEU A 120 -3.37 8.95 14.89
CA LEU A 120 -4.59 9.55 14.32
C LEU A 120 -5.31 10.42 15.35
N LEU A 121 -5.38 9.98 16.62
CA LEU A 121 -5.96 10.74 17.72
C LEU A 121 -5.18 12.03 18.00
N ASP A 122 -3.84 11.95 18.05
CA ASP A 122 -2.96 13.11 18.27
C ASP A 122 -3.06 14.12 17.12
N LYS A 123 -3.08 13.63 15.87
CA LYS A 123 -3.32 14.47 14.69
C LYS A 123 -4.69 15.16 14.75
N ASN A 124 -5.72 14.48 15.24
CA ASN A 124 -7.07 15.05 15.36
C ASN A 124 -7.13 16.12 16.45
N LYS A 125 -6.51 15.85 17.60
CA LYS A 125 -6.42 16.78 18.74
C LYS A 125 -5.68 18.07 18.39
N ASN A 126 -4.69 18.00 17.49
CA ASN A 126 -3.91 19.15 17.04
C ASN A 126 -4.50 19.86 15.81
N ARG A 127 -5.69 19.50 15.32
CA ARG A 127 -6.35 20.27 14.25
C ARG A 127 -6.93 21.55 14.85
N PRO A 128 -6.71 22.72 14.24
CA PRO A 128 -7.42 23.93 14.63
C PRO A 128 -8.93 23.67 14.51
N MET A 129 -9.68 24.00 15.57
CA MET A 129 -11.12 23.81 15.69
C MET A 129 -11.86 24.40 14.48
N GLY A 130 -12.16 23.56 13.50
CA GLY A 130 -12.75 24.01 12.24
C GLY A 130 -13.02 22.90 11.25
N CYS A 131 -13.43 21.71 11.70
CA CYS A 131 -14.19 20.73 10.91
C CYS A 131 -14.58 19.54 11.80
N SER A 132 -15.79 19.58 12.35
CA SER A 132 -16.42 18.44 13.02
C SER A 132 -16.87 17.40 11.99
N LEU A 133 -16.08 16.36 11.79
CA LEU A 133 -16.57 15.10 11.21
C LEU A 133 -16.60 14.07 12.34
N SER A 134 -17.81 13.69 12.76
CA SER A 134 -17.99 12.59 13.70
C SER A 134 -17.47 11.29 13.08
N LEU A 135 -16.48 10.68 13.71
CA LEU A 135 -16.11 9.30 13.45
C LEU A 135 -17.32 8.40 13.76
N PRO A 136 -17.71 7.45 12.88
CA PRO A 136 -18.65 6.41 13.28
C PRO A 136 -17.99 5.52 14.35
N PRO A 137 -18.78 4.96 15.29
CA PRO A 137 -18.26 4.09 16.33
C PRO A 137 -17.59 2.84 15.73
N VAL A 138 -16.41 2.49 16.24
CA VAL A 138 -15.72 1.24 15.92
C VAL A 138 -16.64 0.07 16.29
N PRO A 139 -17.07 -0.79 15.35
CA PRO A 139 -17.87 -1.95 15.70
C PRO A 139 -17.02 -2.91 16.53
N ALA A 140 -17.52 -3.28 17.71
CA ALA A 140 -16.94 -4.33 18.53
C ALA A 140 -16.77 -5.59 17.69
N MET A 141 -15.57 -6.19 17.73
CA MET A 141 -15.23 -7.42 17.03
C MET A 141 -16.25 -8.53 17.35
N GLN A 142 -17.19 -8.76 16.43
CA GLN A 142 -17.85 -10.05 16.29
C GLN A 142 -17.15 -10.79 15.17
N ALA A 143 -16.61 -11.96 15.52
CA ALA A 143 -16.03 -12.90 14.58
C ALA A 143 -17.09 -13.29 13.55
N ASN A 144 -17.00 -12.74 12.33
CA ASN A 144 -17.75 -13.27 11.20
C ASN A 144 -16.99 -13.07 9.90
N SER A 145 -16.88 -14.16 9.15
CA SER A 145 -16.10 -14.33 7.94
C SER A 145 -16.72 -13.60 6.74
N HIS A 146 -16.39 -12.32 6.55
CA HIS A 146 -16.51 -11.65 5.25
C HIS A 146 -15.69 -10.35 5.27
N LEU A 147 -14.62 -10.27 4.47
CA LEU A 147 -13.76 -9.09 4.39
C LEU A 147 -14.49 -7.97 3.61
N PRO A 148 -14.75 -6.79 4.20
CA PRO A 148 -15.26 -5.65 3.44
C PRO A 148 -14.15 -4.95 2.65
N ASN A 149 -14.51 -4.58 1.43
CA ASN A 149 -13.70 -3.84 0.47
C ASN A 149 -13.56 -2.37 0.93
N VAL A 150 -12.44 -1.98 1.55
CA VAL A 150 -12.22 -0.61 2.04
C VAL A 150 -11.52 0.25 0.99
N ILE A 151 -12.38 0.97 0.29
CA ILE A 151 -12.32 2.37 -0.18
C ILE A 151 -11.00 3.12 0.11
N TRP A 152 -10.29 3.47 -0.96
CA TRP A 152 -9.20 4.46 -0.95
C TRP A 152 -9.77 5.83 -1.34
N SER A 153 -9.79 6.78 -0.41
CA SER A 153 -9.98 8.20 -0.74
C SER A 153 -8.63 8.91 -0.64
N ARG A 154 -8.19 9.48 -1.77
CA ARG A 154 -7.34 10.68 -1.81
C ARG A 154 -8.25 11.88 -1.97
#